data_AF-A0A117MDQ7-F1
#
_entry.id   AF-A0A117MDQ7-F1
#
_cell.length_a   1.000
_cell.length_b   1.000
_cell.length_c   1.000
_cell.angle_alpha   90.00
_cell.angle_beta   90.00
_cell.angle_gamma   90.00
#
_symmetry.space_group_name_H-M   'P 1'
#
loop_
_entity.id
_entity.type
_entity.pdbx_description
1 polymer ?
#
loop_
_entity_poly.entity_id
_entity_poly.type
_entity_poly.pdbx_seq_one_letter_code
_entity_poly.pdbx_strand_id
1 'polypeptide(L)'
;SLNWGIDVPFDAKHVIYVWFDALINYLTVAGYGIDENKFNFYWPEAVHLIGKDILRFHTIIWFTMLMAAGICPPKMVFSHGWWTIEGEKMSKSRGNVIDPYQIVAEFGADAFRYFLLRELSFGQDGNFSRQLLIQRINYDLANDLGNLLSRTIAMGSIKTWHSSKSWC
;
A
#
# COMPACT_ATOMS: atom_id res chain seq x y z
N SER A 1 18.75 31.06 1.43
CA SER A 1 19.04 29.96 0.49
C SER A 1 18.74 28.65 1.19
N LEU A 2 18.22 27.65 0.46
CA LEU A 2 18.14 26.27 0.93
C LEU A 2 19.51 25.62 0.66
N ASN A 3 20.14 25.05 1.67
CA ASN A 3 21.48 24.44 1.57
C ASN A 3 21.45 22.90 1.68
N TRP A 4 20.26 22.29 1.77
CA TRP A 4 20.09 20.84 1.93
C TRP A 4 19.40 20.24 0.70
N GLY A 5 20.12 19.42 -0.04
CA GLY A 5 19.68 18.72 -1.25
C GLY A 5 20.85 18.36 -2.15
N ILE A 6 20.57 17.98 -3.39
CA ILE A 6 21.58 17.68 -4.41
C ILE A 6 21.95 18.97 -5.15
N ASP A 7 23.24 19.30 -5.23
CA ASP A 7 23.71 20.48 -5.97
C ASP A 7 23.46 20.35 -7.48
N VAL A 8 23.14 21.46 -8.14
CA VAL A 8 23.02 21.48 -9.60
C VAL A 8 24.41 21.29 -10.21
N PRO A 9 24.63 20.30 -11.11
CA PRO A 9 25.98 19.94 -11.59
C PRO A 9 26.78 21.06 -12.25
N PHE A 10 26.09 22.06 -12.81
CA PHE A 10 26.69 23.19 -13.54
C PHE A 10 26.58 24.54 -12.80
N ASP A 11 25.96 24.59 -11.62
CA ASP A 11 25.91 25.80 -10.79
C ASP A 11 25.75 25.44 -9.30
N ALA A 12 26.87 25.40 -8.58
CA ALA A 12 26.93 25.07 -7.15
C ALA A 12 26.24 26.09 -6.22
N LYS A 13 25.71 27.21 -6.75
CA LYS A 13 24.88 28.14 -5.96
C LYS A 13 23.43 27.68 -5.84
N HIS A 14 23.03 26.69 -6.63
CA HIS A 14 21.66 26.19 -6.71
C HIS A 14 21.58 24.72 -6.29
N VAL A 15 20.48 24.39 -5.63
CA VAL A 15 20.13 23.03 -5.20
C VAL A 15 18.93 22.57 -6.01
N ILE A 16 18.94 21.30 -6.44
CA ILE A 16 17.86 20.67 -7.18
C ILE A 16 16.57 20.68 -6.36
N TYR A 17 15.48 21.08 -7.00
CA TYR A 17 14.17 21.11 -6.36
C TYR A 17 13.70 19.72 -5.95
N VAL A 18 13.11 19.61 -4.75
CA VAL A 18 12.79 18.32 -4.10
C VAL A 18 11.98 17.36 -4.95
N TRP A 19 11.01 17.84 -5.74
CA TRP A 19 10.21 16.93 -6.58
C TRP A 19 11.00 16.38 -7.77
N PHE A 20 11.98 17.14 -8.27
CA PHE A 20 12.83 16.66 -9.35
C PHE A 20 13.70 15.51 -8.87
N ASP A 21 14.38 15.70 -7.74
CA ASP A 21 15.19 14.67 -7.08
C ASP A 21 14.33 13.46 -6.65
N ALA A 22 13.26 13.72 -5.88
CA ALA A 22 12.42 12.66 -5.35
C ALA A 22 11.82 11.77 -6.43
N LEU A 23 11.37 12.29 -7.58
CA LEU A 23 10.80 11.44 -8.64
C LEU A 23 11.84 10.52 -9.29
N ILE A 24 13.11 10.90 -9.33
CA ILE A 24 14.20 10.10 -9.89
C ILE A 24 14.46 8.83 -9.06
N ASN A 25 14.00 8.77 -7.81
CA ASN A 25 14.12 7.57 -6.97
C ASN A 25 13.67 6.29 -7.70
N TYR A 26 12.58 6.36 -8.48
CA TYR A 26 12.04 5.20 -9.18
C TYR A 26 13.02 4.64 -10.22
N LEU A 27 13.74 5.53 -10.92
CA LEU A 27 14.77 5.14 -11.88
C LEU A 27 15.99 4.54 -11.16
N THR A 28 16.43 5.16 -10.06
CA THR A 28 17.61 4.69 -9.31
C THR A 28 17.40 3.28 -8.76
N VAL A 29 16.22 3.00 -8.17
CA VAL A 29 15.89 1.68 -7.63
C VAL A 29 15.74 0.64 -8.74
N ALA A 30 15.18 1.05 -9.89
CA ALA A 30 15.09 0.20 -11.07
C ALA A 30 16.46 -0.13 -11.68
N GLY A 31 17.53 0.60 -11.35
CA GLY A 31 18.89 0.34 -11.83
C GLY A 31 19.34 1.24 -12.97
N TYR A 32 18.63 2.34 -13.25
CA TYR A 32 19.02 3.27 -14.31
C TYR A 32 20.45 3.80 -14.12
N GLY A 33 21.29 3.66 -15.16
CA GLY A 33 22.69 4.10 -15.16
C GLY A 33 23.66 3.25 -14.32
N ILE A 34 23.20 2.17 -13.69
CA ILE A 34 24.01 1.29 -12.83
C ILE A 34 23.88 -0.19 -13.26
N ASP A 35 22.66 -0.66 -13.50
CA ASP A 35 22.34 -2.04 -13.87
C ASP A 35 21.25 -2.05 -14.94
N GLU A 36 21.68 -2.13 -16.20
CA GLU A 36 20.79 -2.09 -17.36
C GLU A 36 19.87 -3.32 -17.42
N ASN A 37 20.31 -4.49 -16.97
CA ASN A 37 19.48 -5.70 -16.98
C ASN A 37 18.32 -5.55 -16.00
N LYS A 38 18.61 -5.02 -14.80
CA LYS A 38 17.59 -4.70 -13.81
C LYS A 38 16.63 -3.64 -14.33
N PHE A 39 17.14 -2.58 -14.95
CA PHE A 39 16.32 -1.50 -15.48
C PHE A 39 15.37 -1.99 -16.57
N ASN A 40 15.89 -2.74 -17.54
CA ASN A 40 15.11 -3.29 -18.64
C ASN A 40 14.08 -4.33 -18.19
N PHE A 41 14.30 -4.99 -17.06
CA PHE A 41 13.34 -5.92 -16.46
C PHE A 41 12.20 -5.19 -15.73
N TYR A 42 12.52 -4.23 -14.85
CA TYR A 42 11.52 -3.62 -13.96
C TYR A 42 10.83 -2.40 -14.54
N TRP A 43 11.54 -1.54 -15.27
CA TRP A 43 11.00 -0.25 -15.71
C TRP A 43 9.79 -0.36 -16.66
N PRO A 44 9.78 -1.27 -17.66
CA PRO A 44 8.62 -1.44 -18.53
C PRO A 44 7.34 -1.89 -17.80
N GLU A 45 7.50 -2.50 -16.63
CA GLU A 45 6.41 -3.03 -15.79
C GLU A 45 6.09 -2.12 -14.60
N ALA A 46 6.68 -0.92 -14.54
CA ALA A 46 6.54 -0.01 -13.41
C ALA A 46 5.09 0.48 -13.23
N VAL A 47 4.55 0.25 -12.03
CA VAL A 47 3.26 0.78 -11.57
C VAL A 47 3.49 1.67 -10.36
N HIS A 48 3.11 2.94 -10.48
CA HIS A 48 3.25 3.91 -9.40
C HIS A 48 1.95 3.97 -8.60
N LEU A 49 1.95 3.44 -7.38
CA LEU A 49 0.85 3.58 -6.43
C LEU A 49 1.05 4.84 -5.58
N ILE A 50 0.15 5.81 -5.70
CA ILE A 50 0.27 7.13 -5.07
C ILE A 50 -1.04 7.60 -4.42
N GLY A 51 -0.95 8.59 -3.54
CA GLY A 51 -2.10 9.36 -3.10
C GLY A 51 -2.53 10.41 -4.14
N LYS A 52 -3.82 10.74 -4.16
CA LYS A 52 -4.40 11.74 -5.10
C LYS A 52 -3.81 13.14 -4.99
N ASP A 53 -3.21 13.50 -3.87
CA ASP A 53 -2.60 14.80 -3.61
C ASP A 53 -1.32 15.04 -4.41
N ILE A 54 -0.62 13.98 -4.83
CA ILE A 54 0.64 14.06 -5.58
C ILE A 54 0.48 13.64 -7.05
N LEU A 55 -0.76 13.50 -7.52
CA LEU A 55 -1.09 13.03 -8.87
C LEU A 55 -0.44 13.90 -9.95
N ARG A 56 -0.55 15.24 -9.84
CA ARG A 56 0.03 16.20 -10.80
C ARG A 56 1.55 16.01 -10.96
N PHE A 57 2.25 15.70 -9.87
CA PHE A 57 3.70 15.48 -9.92
C PHE A 57 4.04 14.20 -10.69
N HIS A 58 3.23 13.16 -10.57
CA HIS A 58 3.49 11.85 -11.16
C HIS A 58 2.98 11.69 -12.60
N THR A 59 2.00 12.48 -13.03
CA THR A 59 1.42 12.35 -14.38
C THR A 59 1.78 13.49 -15.34
N ILE A 60 2.13 14.68 -14.82
CA ILE A 60 2.53 15.81 -15.66
C ILE A 60 4.04 16.01 -15.54
N ILE A 61 4.51 16.40 -14.36
CA ILE A 61 5.92 16.78 -14.16
C ILE A 61 6.82 15.57 -14.45
N TRP A 62 6.55 14.43 -13.84
CA TRP A 62 7.35 13.23 -14.04
C TRP A 62 7.39 12.76 -15.49
N PHE A 63 6.24 12.72 -16.16
CA PHE A 63 6.19 12.28 -17.55
C PHE A 63 6.96 13.23 -18.46
N THR A 64 6.84 14.54 -18.26
CA THR A 64 7.65 15.52 -19.03
C THR A 64 9.14 15.37 -18.78
N MET A 65 9.55 15.09 -17.54
CA MET A 65 10.96 14.82 -17.21
C MET A 65 11.48 13.57 -17.93
N LEU A 66 10.72 12.47 -17.89
CA LEU A 66 11.07 11.22 -18.55
C LEU A 66 11.15 11.38 -20.08
N MET A 67 10.15 12.02 -20.68
CA MET A 67 10.12 12.26 -22.12
C MET A 67 11.29 13.16 -22.56
N ALA A 68 11.63 14.18 -21.78
CA ALA A 68 12.81 15.02 -22.04
C ALA A 68 14.13 14.24 -21.93
N ALA A 69 14.19 13.23 -21.06
CA ALA A 69 15.33 12.32 -20.92
C ALA A 69 15.32 11.15 -21.92
N GLY A 70 14.31 11.05 -22.81
CA GLY A 70 14.18 9.95 -23.76
C GLY A 70 13.77 8.61 -23.12
N ILE A 71 13.19 8.64 -21.92
CA ILE A 71 12.74 7.47 -21.17
C ILE A 71 11.22 7.35 -21.29
N CYS A 72 10.71 6.13 -21.52
CA CYS A 72 9.27 5.88 -21.55
C CYS A 72 8.62 6.13 -20.17
N PRO A 73 7.43 6.77 -20.11
CA PRO A 73 6.62 6.83 -18.90
C PRO A 73 6.34 5.45 -18.29
N PRO A 74 6.09 5.35 -16.97
CA PRO A 74 5.70 4.10 -16.32
C PRO A 74 4.41 3.55 -16.93
N LYS A 75 4.26 2.22 -16.89
CA LYS A 75 3.11 1.49 -17.44
C LYS A 75 1.77 1.97 -16.90
N MET A 76 1.73 2.33 -15.62
CA MET A 76 0.53 2.84 -14.97
C MET A 76 0.86 3.74 -13.79
N VAL A 77 0.07 4.79 -13.60
CA VAL A 77 0.00 5.54 -12.35
C VAL A 77 -1.37 5.30 -11.75
N PHE A 78 -1.41 4.64 -10.59
CA PHE A 78 -2.63 4.37 -9.86
C PHE A 78 -2.71 5.29 -8.63
N SER A 79 -3.77 6.09 -8.57
CA SER A 79 -4.01 7.03 -7.48
C SER A 79 -5.13 6.55 -6.58
N HIS A 80 -4.82 6.28 -5.30
CA HIS A 80 -5.84 5.96 -4.31
C HIS A 80 -6.40 7.23 -3.64
N GLY A 81 -7.60 7.10 -3.07
CA GLY A 81 -8.22 8.17 -2.28
C GLY A 81 -7.60 8.33 -0.90
N TRP A 82 -8.13 9.29 -0.14
CA TRP A 82 -7.70 9.53 1.23
C TRP A 82 -8.34 8.55 2.20
N TRP A 83 -7.65 8.31 3.31
CA TRP A 83 -8.28 7.81 4.52
C TRP A 83 -8.77 8.98 5.36
N THR A 84 -10.08 9.00 5.62
CA THR A 84 -10.70 9.87 6.62
C THR A 84 -10.93 9.07 7.91
N ILE A 85 -11.16 9.75 9.02
CA ILE A 85 -11.58 9.13 10.28
C ILE A 85 -12.94 9.72 10.62
N GLU A 86 -13.94 8.84 10.70
CA GLU A 86 -15.34 9.23 10.96
C GLU A 86 -15.83 10.36 10.04
N GLY A 87 -15.39 10.35 8.77
CA GLY A 87 -15.74 11.35 7.76
C GLY A 87 -14.84 12.59 7.73
N GLU A 88 -13.90 12.72 8.65
CA GLU A 88 -13.00 13.88 8.75
C GLU A 88 -11.59 13.58 8.27
N LYS A 89 -10.93 14.57 7.65
CA LYS A 89 -9.52 14.42 7.26
C LYS A 89 -8.62 14.29 8.49
N MET A 90 -7.68 13.34 8.44
CA MET A 90 -6.67 13.18 9.49
C MET A 90 -5.74 14.39 9.55
N SER A 91 -5.48 14.91 10.74
CA SER A 91 -4.45 15.92 10.93
C SER A 91 -3.91 15.91 12.36
N LYS A 92 -2.60 16.13 12.50
CA LYS A 92 -1.94 16.22 13.80
C LYS A 92 -2.54 17.32 14.68
N SER A 93 -2.94 18.45 14.08
CA SER A 93 -3.54 19.57 14.80
C SER A 93 -4.92 19.26 15.38
N ARG A 94 -5.71 18.38 14.76
CA ARG A 94 -7.03 17.96 15.26
C ARG A 94 -6.94 16.79 16.26
N GLY A 95 -5.77 16.21 16.46
CA GLY A 95 -5.57 15.06 17.35
C GLY A 95 -6.25 13.77 16.90
N ASN A 96 -6.84 13.74 15.70
CA ASN A 96 -7.52 12.59 15.14
C ASN A 96 -6.57 11.71 14.31
N VAL A 97 -5.29 11.62 14.64
CA VAL A 97 -4.36 10.75 13.89
C VAL A 97 -4.41 9.36 14.50
N ILE A 98 -4.68 8.35 13.67
CA ILE A 98 -4.60 6.95 14.09
C ILE A 98 -3.20 6.44 13.80
N ASP A 99 -2.55 5.92 14.84
CA ASP A 99 -1.28 5.23 14.71
C ASP A 99 -1.54 3.78 14.23
N PRO A 100 -1.10 3.40 13.01
CA PRO A 100 -1.30 2.05 12.52
C PRO A 100 -0.63 0.99 13.41
N TYR A 101 0.47 1.31 14.10
CA TYR A 101 1.15 0.35 14.96
C TYR A 101 0.33 0.01 16.21
N GLN A 102 -0.40 0.98 16.76
CA GLN A 102 -1.31 0.74 17.88
C GLN A 102 -2.47 -0.17 17.47
N ILE A 103 -3.06 0.06 16.30
CA ILE A 103 -4.12 -0.79 15.76
C ILE A 103 -3.61 -2.21 15.51
N VAL A 104 -2.42 -2.36 14.93
CA VAL A 104 -1.80 -3.67 14.70
C VAL A 104 -1.48 -4.39 16.01
N ALA A 105 -0.98 -3.69 17.02
CA ALA A 105 -0.69 -4.28 18.33
C ALA A 105 -1.97 -4.83 19.00
N GLU A 106 -3.11 -4.22 18.73
CA GLU A 106 -4.38 -4.62 19.31
C GLU A 106 -5.12 -5.71 18.52
N PHE A 107 -5.24 -5.55 17.19
CA PHE A 107 -6.07 -6.41 16.35
C PHE A 107 -5.27 -7.41 15.49
N GLY A 108 -3.94 -7.27 15.43
CA GLY A 108 -3.07 -8.05 14.56
C GLY A 108 -2.92 -7.45 13.16
N ALA A 109 -1.77 -7.71 12.54
CA ALA A 109 -1.41 -7.14 11.24
C ALA A 109 -2.34 -7.62 10.11
N ASP A 110 -2.69 -8.90 10.08
CA ASP A 110 -3.51 -9.48 9.02
C ASP A 110 -4.95 -8.95 9.03
N ALA A 111 -5.55 -8.84 10.23
CA ALA A 111 -6.87 -8.26 10.41
C ALA A 111 -6.91 -6.80 9.92
N PHE A 112 -5.89 -6.01 10.27
CA PHE A 112 -5.80 -4.62 9.85
C PHE A 112 -5.56 -4.49 8.33
N ARG A 113 -4.67 -5.31 7.75
CA ARG A 113 -4.45 -5.36 6.29
C ARG A 113 -5.74 -5.73 5.55
N TYR A 114 -6.46 -6.74 6.03
CA TYR A 114 -7.74 -7.15 5.47
C TYR A 114 -8.72 -5.97 5.47
N PHE A 115 -8.87 -5.29 6.62
CA PHE A 115 -9.73 -4.13 6.73
C PHE A 115 -9.38 -3.03 5.72
N LEU A 116 -8.11 -2.62 5.65
CA LEU A 116 -7.67 -1.56 4.74
C LEU A 116 -7.97 -1.88 3.27
N LEU A 117 -7.75 -3.12 2.85
CA LEU A 117 -7.99 -3.56 1.47
C LEU A 117 -9.48 -3.81 1.17
N ARG A 118 -10.27 -4.20 2.18
CA ARG A 118 -11.68 -4.53 2.02
C ARG A 118 -12.58 -3.29 2.03
N GLU A 119 -12.24 -2.32 2.87
CA GLU A 119 -13.05 -1.12 3.12
C GLU A 119 -12.70 0.03 2.17
N LEU A 120 -11.46 0.10 1.68
CA LEU A 120 -11.08 1.08 0.67
C LEU A 120 -11.55 0.63 -0.72
N SER A 121 -12.50 1.36 -1.29
CA SER A 121 -12.80 1.28 -2.72
C SER A 121 -11.72 2.02 -3.51
N PHE A 122 -11.03 1.32 -4.39
CA PHE A 122 -9.98 1.88 -5.24
C PHE A 122 -10.47 3.13 -6.01
N GLY A 123 -9.77 4.25 -5.82
CA GLY A 123 -10.09 5.55 -6.43
C GLY A 123 -11.06 6.43 -5.62
N GLN A 124 -11.69 5.90 -4.57
CA GLN A 124 -12.54 6.67 -3.65
C GLN A 124 -11.85 6.87 -2.30
N ASP A 125 -12.34 7.85 -1.54
CA ASP A 125 -11.88 8.07 -0.18
C ASP A 125 -12.47 6.98 0.73
N GLY A 126 -11.63 6.34 1.53
CA GLY A 126 -12.03 5.37 2.53
C GLY A 126 -12.22 6.03 3.88
N ASN A 127 -13.15 5.50 4.68
CA ASN A 127 -13.39 5.96 6.04
C ASN A 127 -12.91 4.93 7.04
N PHE A 128 -11.98 5.33 7.90
CA PHE A 128 -11.58 4.53 9.05
C PHE A 128 -12.56 4.77 10.20
N SER A 129 -13.13 3.69 10.71
CA SER A 129 -13.82 3.66 12.00
C SER A 129 -13.42 2.38 12.72
N ARG A 130 -13.10 2.52 14.00
CA ARG A 130 -12.79 1.38 14.86
C ARG A 130 -13.97 0.40 14.97
N GLN A 131 -15.20 0.92 14.96
CA GLN A 131 -16.40 0.09 14.96
C GLN A 131 -16.50 -0.74 13.67
N LEU A 132 -16.24 -0.12 12.51
CA LEU A 132 -16.22 -0.83 11.22
C LEU A 132 -15.11 -1.90 11.21
N LEU A 133 -13.93 -1.59 11.75
CA LEU A 133 -12.84 -2.57 11.89
C LEU A 133 -13.28 -3.80 12.69
N ILE A 134 -13.83 -3.60 13.89
CA ILE A 134 -14.31 -4.69 14.75
C ILE A 134 -15.39 -5.50 14.04
N GLN A 135 -16.33 -4.84 13.34
CA GLN A 135 -17.37 -5.51 12.59
C GLN A 135 -16.81 -6.40 11.47
N ARG A 136 -15.86 -5.90 10.66
CA ARG A 136 -15.22 -6.68 9.59
C ARG A 136 -14.46 -7.88 10.14
N ILE A 137 -13.75 -7.72 11.25
CA ILE A 137 -13.04 -8.82 11.90
C ILE A 137 -14.03 -9.89 12.37
N ASN A 138 -15.09 -9.48 13.07
CA ASN A 138 -16.03 -10.44 13.64
C ASN A 138 -16.85 -11.17 12.57
N TYR A 139 -17.38 -10.45 11.58
CA TYR A 139 -18.23 -11.07 10.56
C TYR A 139 -17.42 -11.84 9.53
N ASP A 140 -16.48 -11.18 8.85
CA ASP A 140 -15.84 -11.78 7.68
C ASP A 140 -14.75 -12.78 8.10
N LEU A 141 -13.93 -12.44 9.11
CA LEU A 141 -12.79 -13.27 9.51
C LEU A 141 -13.16 -14.34 10.55
N ALA A 142 -13.79 -13.95 11.66
CA ALA A 142 -14.12 -14.90 12.72
C ALA A 142 -15.35 -15.76 12.36
N ASN A 143 -16.46 -15.12 11.97
CA ASN A 143 -17.73 -15.83 11.79
C ASN A 143 -17.80 -16.60 10.48
N ASP A 144 -17.33 -16.05 9.37
CA ASP A 144 -17.41 -16.75 8.08
C ASP A 144 -16.20 -17.67 7.90
N LEU A 145 -15.00 -17.09 7.75
CA LEU A 145 -13.80 -17.87 7.46
C LEU A 145 -13.38 -18.78 8.63
N GLY A 146 -13.33 -18.23 9.84
CA GLY A 146 -12.91 -18.94 11.04
C GLY A 146 -13.83 -20.11 11.39
N ASN A 147 -15.15 -19.89 11.40
CA ASN A 147 -16.09 -20.99 11.66
C ASN A 147 -16.11 -22.02 10.53
N LEU A 148 -16.02 -21.60 9.25
CA LEU A 148 -15.93 -22.56 8.15
C LEU A 148 -14.73 -23.49 8.33
N LEU A 149 -13.56 -22.93 8.63
CA LEU A 149 -12.33 -23.69 8.87
C LEU A 149 -12.49 -24.61 10.08
N SER A 150 -12.94 -24.08 11.23
CA SER A 150 -13.11 -24.85 12.47
C SER A 150 -14.07 -26.02 12.29
N ARG A 151 -15.23 -25.80 11.64
CA ARG A 151 -16.21 -26.86 11.38
C ARG A 151 -15.68 -27.90 10.39
N THR A 152 -14.97 -27.48 9.35
CA THR A 152 -14.38 -28.40 8.36
C THR A 152 -13.31 -29.28 9.01
N ILE A 153 -12.43 -28.72 9.85
CA ILE A 153 -11.43 -29.48 10.59
C ILE A 153 -12.12 -30.46 11.55
N ALA A 154 -13.13 -30.01 12.30
CA ALA A 154 -13.86 -30.86 13.23
C ALA A 154 -14.45 -32.09 12.51
N MET A 155 -15.13 -31.90 11.37
CA MET A 155 -15.66 -33.01 10.56
C MET A 155 -14.56 -33.91 9.99
N GLY A 156 -13.46 -33.34 9.49
CA GLY A 156 -12.34 -34.09 8.93
C GLY A 156 -11.57 -34.90 9.97
N SER A 157 -11.53 -34.43 11.23
CA SER A 157 -10.90 -35.13 12.35
C SER A 157 -11.71 -36.35 12.86
N ILE A 158 -12.97 -36.51 12.42
CA ILE A 158 -13.84 -37.65 12.77
C ILE A 158 -13.49 -38.91 11.93
N LYS A 159 -12.20 -39.29 11.86
CA LYS A 159 -11.78 -40.62 11.36
C LYS A 159 -10.79 -41.29 12.29
N THR A 160 -11.30 -41.82 13.40
CA THR A 160 -10.81 -43.05 14.09
C THR A 160 -11.93 -43.73 14.90
N TRP A 161 -13.18 -43.77 14.40
CA TRP A 161 -14.29 -44.46 15.09
C TRP A 161 -14.97 -45.56 14.25
N HIS A 162 -14.23 -46.28 13.40
CA HIS A 162 -14.71 -47.54 12.81
C HIS A 162 -13.59 -48.54 12.49
N SER A 163 -12.85 -48.99 13.52
CA SER A 163 -12.12 -50.26 13.46
C SER A 163 -11.98 -50.91 14.84
N SER A 164 -13.10 -51.33 15.43
CA SER A 164 -13.17 -52.44 16.40
C SER A 164 -14.60 -52.58 16.96
N LYS A 165 -15.47 -53.22 16.18
CA LYS A 165 -16.56 -54.00 16.76
C LYS A 165 -16.54 -55.37 16.11
N SER A 166 -15.71 -56.25 16.65
CA SER A 166 -15.91 -57.69 16.55
C SER A 166 -17.24 -58.01 17.24
N TRP A 167 -18.25 -58.31 16.44
CA TRP A 167 -19.39 -59.08 16.92
C TRP A 167 -19.01 -60.56 16.83
N CYS A 168 -19.46 -61.33 17.83
CA CYS A 168 -19.22 -62.76 18.01
C CYS A 168 -19.34 -63.59 16.73
#